data_AF-A0A524KI93-F1
#
_entry.id   AF-A0A524KI93-F1
#
_cell.length_a   1.000
_cell.length_b   1.000
_cell.length_c   1.000
_cell.angle_alpha   90.00
_cell.angle_beta   90.00
_cell.angle_gamma   90.00
#
_symmetry.space_group_name_H-M   'P 1'
#
loop_
_entity.id
_entity.type
_entity.pdbx_description
1 polymer ?
#
loop_
_entity_poly.entity_id
_entity_poly.type
_entity_poly.pdbx_seq_one_letter_code
_entity_poly.pdbx_strand_id
1 'polypeptide(L)'
;MFAHLLGFMSSDMAIDLGTANTLVYVKGRGIALNEPSVVAIATSRGKTQVLAVGEEAKLMVGRTPGNIEAIRPLRDGVIADFEIAEEMIKHFIRKVHNRRSFASPEVIICVPSGST
;
A
#
# COMPACT_ATOMS: atom_id res chain seq x y z
N MET A 1 -3.45 29.27 13.23
CA MET A 1 -3.20 28.82 14.61
C MET A 1 -3.78 27.43 14.90
N PHE A 2 -5.04 27.12 14.56
CA PHE A 2 -5.64 25.78 14.76
C PHE A 2 -4.97 24.62 14.00
N ALA A 3 -4.44 24.87 12.80
CA ALA A 3 -3.79 23.83 11.99
C ALA A 3 -2.51 23.24 12.65
N HIS A 4 -1.78 24.04 13.42
CA HIS A 4 -0.54 23.61 14.08
C HIS A 4 -0.79 22.67 15.27
N LEU A 5 -1.93 22.83 15.95
CA LEU A 5 -2.32 21.95 17.07
C LEU A 5 -2.84 20.59 16.56
N LEU A 6 -3.49 20.58 15.40
CA LEU A 6 -3.91 19.36 14.70
C LEU A 6 -2.74 18.63 14.03
N GLY A 7 -1.69 19.35 13.63
CA GLY A 7 -0.47 18.76 13.04
C GLY A 7 0.35 17.88 14.01
N PHE A 8 0.18 18.04 15.33
CA PHE A 8 0.75 17.10 16.31
C PHE A 8 0.00 15.77 16.37
N MET A 9 -1.20 15.70 15.78
CA MET A 9 -2.03 14.49 15.65
C MET A 9 -2.10 13.98 14.20
N SER A 10 -1.43 14.63 13.24
CA SER A 10 -1.37 14.15 11.86
C SER A 10 -0.37 13.02 11.76
N SER A 11 -0.81 11.89 11.17
CA SER A 11 0.07 10.75 10.89
C SER A 11 0.77 10.97 9.55
N ASP A 12 1.54 12.05 9.43
CA ASP A 12 2.35 12.34 8.23
C ASP A 12 3.23 11.13 7.94
N MET A 13 3.35 10.76 6.66
CA MET A 13 4.02 9.52 6.29
C MET A 13 4.84 9.65 5.00
N ALA A 14 5.87 8.82 4.90
CA ALA A 14 6.61 8.58 3.69
C ALA A 14 6.46 7.11 3.28
N ILE A 15 6.21 6.86 2.00
CA ILE A 15 5.98 5.53 1.43
C ILE A 15 7.08 5.24 0.41
N ASP A 16 7.78 4.14 0.60
CA ASP A 16 8.69 3.58 -0.39
C ASP A 16 7.96 2.47 -1.14
N LEU A 17 7.62 2.71 -2.41
CA LEU A 17 6.90 1.78 -3.27
C LEU A 17 7.90 0.91 -4.06
N GLY A 18 8.50 -0.04 -3.38
CA GLY A 18 9.41 -1.00 -3.99
C GLY A 18 8.68 -2.12 -4.76
N THR A 19 9.33 -2.65 -5.79
CA THR A 19 8.81 -3.80 -6.58
C THR A 19 8.67 -5.08 -5.75
N ALA A 20 9.49 -5.24 -4.71
CA ALA A 20 9.46 -6.40 -3.84
C ALA A 20 8.69 -6.15 -2.55
N ASN A 21 8.95 -5.01 -1.89
CA ASN A 21 8.40 -4.64 -0.59
C ASN A 21 8.00 -3.17 -0.61
N THR A 22 6.98 -2.85 0.17
CA THR A 22 6.55 -1.49 0.46
C THR A 22 6.86 -1.17 1.91
N LEU A 23 7.48 -0.02 2.14
CA LEU A 23 7.75 0.47 3.49
C LEU A 23 6.92 1.73 3.75
N VAL A 24 6.41 1.87 4.97
CA VAL A 24 5.77 3.12 5.41
C VAL A 24 6.45 3.63 6.66
N TYR A 25 7.05 4.81 6.55
CA TYR A 25 7.58 5.58 7.66
C TYR A 25 6.51 6.55 8.15
N VAL A 26 6.26 6.60 9.45
CA VAL A 26 5.37 7.57 10.07
C VAL A 26 6.21 8.53 10.92
N LYS A 27 6.00 9.83 10.71
CA LYS A 27 6.71 10.90 11.42
C LYS A 27 6.56 10.73 12.93
N GLY A 28 7.70 10.71 13.63
CA GLY A 28 7.74 10.50 15.08
C GLY A 28 7.58 9.06 15.55
N ARG A 29 7.25 8.10 14.67
CA ARG A 29 7.14 6.66 14.98
C ARG A 29 8.25 5.82 14.36
N GLY A 30 8.81 6.25 13.23
CA GLY A 30 9.77 5.43 12.48
C GLY A 30 9.10 4.57 11.40
N ILE A 31 9.75 3.48 10.99
CA ILE A 31 9.19 2.50 10.06
C ILE A 31 8.03 1.78 10.76
N ALA A 32 6.80 2.07 10.32
CA ALA A 32 5.58 1.51 10.88
C ALA A 32 5.10 0.27 10.10
N LEU A 33 5.56 0.10 8.85
CA LEU A 33 5.21 -1.02 7.98
C LEU A 33 6.40 -1.38 7.09
N ASN A 34 6.60 -2.68 6.88
CA ASN A 34 7.49 -3.25 5.88
C ASN A 34 6.86 -4.58 5.43
N GLU A 35 6.17 -4.58 4.29
CA GLU A 35 5.45 -5.75 3.80
C GLU A 35 5.68 -5.98 2.30
N PRO A 36 5.52 -7.22 1.81
CA PRO A 36 5.62 -7.52 0.39
C PRO A 36 4.67 -6.68 -0.47
N SER A 37 5.14 -6.20 -1.61
CA SER A 37 4.33 -5.49 -2.62
C SER A 37 3.50 -6.49 -3.44
N VAL A 38 2.60 -7.20 -2.77
CA VAL A 38 1.77 -8.28 -3.35
C VAL A 38 0.32 -8.08 -2.96
N VAL A 39 -0.57 -8.32 -3.92
CA VAL A 39 -2.03 -8.27 -3.74
C VAL A 39 -2.62 -9.59 -4.23
N ALA A 40 -3.47 -10.20 -3.42
CA ALA A 40 -4.27 -11.35 -3.85
C ALA A 40 -5.65 -10.86 -4.26
N ILE A 41 -6.08 -11.24 -5.46
CA ILE A 41 -7.39 -10.88 -6.02
C ILE A 41 -8.20 -12.14 -6.35
N ALA A 42 -9.52 -12.04 -6.25
CA ALA A 42 -10.44 -13.01 -6.82
C ALA A 42 -11.21 -12.38 -7.98
N THR A 43 -11.35 -13.12 -9.06
CA THR A 43 -12.15 -12.70 -10.22
C THR A 43 -13.43 -13.53 -10.30
N SER A 44 -14.57 -12.87 -10.34
CA SER A 44 -15.87 -13.51 -10.50
C SER A 44 -16.83 -12.66 -11.31
N ARG A 45 -17.43 -13.23 -12.37
CA ARG A 45 -18.38 -12.56 -13.26
C ARG A 45 -17.84 -11.22 -13.81
N GLY A 46 -16.54 -11.18 -14.15
CA GLY A 46 -15.86 -9.99 -14.66
C GLY A 46 -15.55 -8.91 -13.62
N LYS A 47 -15.77 -9.18 -12.33
CA LYS A 47 -15.41 -8.28 -11.23
C LYS A 47 -14.20 -8.81 -10.48
N THR A 48 -13.25 -7.92 -10.23
CA THR A 48 -12.06 -8.18 -9.41
C THR A 48 -12.30 -7.70 -7.99
N GLN A 49 -11.97 -8.54 -7.00
CA GLN A 49 -12.05 -8.21 -5.59
C GLN A 49 -10.70 -8.49 -4.91
N VAL A 50 -10.17 -7.50 -4.19
CA VAL A 50 -8.99 -7.70 -3.34
C VAL A 50 -9.35 -8.58 -2.15
N LEU A 51 -8.63 -9.69 -1.99
CA LEU A 51 -8.77 -10.63 -0.88
C LEU A 51 -7.77 -10.34 0.24
N ALA A 52 -6.51 -10.08 -0.13
CA ALA A 52 -5.43 -9.86 0.81
C ALA A 52 -4.35 -8.95 0.20
N VAL A 53 -3.56 -8.30 1.04
CA VAL A 53 -2.44 -7.45 0.65
C VAL A 53 -1.26 -7.74 1.59
N GLY A 54 -0.03 -7.61 1.10
CA GLY A 54 1.16 -7.75 1.94
C GLY A 54 1.53 -9.20 2.21
N GLU A 55 1.82 -9.51 3.46
CA GLU A 55 2.27 -10.85 3.86
C GLU A 55 1.24 -11.94 3.56
N GLU A 56 -0.04 -11.67 3.82
CA GLU A 56 -1.12 -12.62 3.56
C GLU A 56 -1.23 -12.94 2.07
N ALA A 57 -1.11 -11.94 1.20
CA ALA A 57 -1.10 -12.15 -0.24
C ALA A 57 0.17 -12.88 -0.71
N LYS A 58 1.31 -12.60 -0.09
CA LYS A 58 2.58 -13.26 -0.42
C LYS A 58 2.54 -14.77 -0.16
N LEU A 59 1.85 -15.21 0.90
CA LEU A 59 1.66 -16.64 1.21
C LEU A 59 0.85 -17.38 0.14
N MET A 60 0.06 -16.66 -0.66
CA MET A 60 -0.77 -17.23 -1.72
C MET A 60 -0.01 -17.40 -3.05
N VAL A 61 1.17 -16.79 -3.21
CA VAL A 61 1.95 -16.87 -4.45
C VAL A 61 2.26 -18.33 -4.82
N GLY A 62 1.80 -18.76 -5.99
CA GLY A 62 1.96 -20.13 -6.49
C GLY A 62 1.09 -21.18 -5.78
N ARG A 63 0.11 -20.74 -4.95
CA ARG A 63 -0.74 -21.60 -4.12
C ARG A 63 -2.23 -21.24 -4.22
N THR A 64 -2.63 -20.49 -5.25
CA THR A 64 -4.03 -20.06 -5.45
C THR A 64 -4.84 -21.07 -6.27
N PRO A 65 -6.14 -21.26 -5.96
CA PRO A 65 -7.07 -21.93 -6.87
C PRO A 65 -7.42 -21.05 -8.08
N GLY A 66 -7.97 -21.62 -9.14
CA GLY A 66 -7.99 -20.99 -10.47
C GLY A 66 -8.63 -19.61 -10.61
N ASN A 67 -9.53 -19.19 -9.71
CA ASN A 67 -10.14 -17.86 -9.76
C ASN A 67 -9.45 -16.82 -8.86
N ILE A 68 -8.36 -17.20 -8.18
CA ILE A 68 -7.57 -16.32 -7.31
C ILE A 68 -6.18 -16.17 -7.90
N GLU A 69 -5.67 -14.94 -7.90
CA GLU A 69 -4.33 -14.63 -8.39
C GLU A 69 -3.59 -13.76 -7.37
N ALA A 70 -2.31 -14.04 -7.15
CA ALA A 70 -1.42 -13.21 -6.35
C ALA A 70 -0.50 -12.40 -7.28
N ILE A 71 -0.69 -11.09 -7.32
CA ILE A 71 -0.10 -10.17 -8.30
C ILE A 71 0.88 -9.23 -7.61
N ARG A 72 1.95 -8.88 -8.32
CA ARG A 72 2.83 -7.76 -7.98
C ARG A 72 2.49 -6.57 -8.88
N PRO A 73 1.81 -5.52 -8.36
CA PRO A 73 1.39 -4.40 -9.19
C PRO A 73 2.56 -3.48 -9.58
N LEU A 74 3.70 -3.61 -8.91
CA LEU A 74 4.94 -2.89 -9.21
C LEU A 74 5.97 -3.88 -9.78
N ARG A 75 6.44 -3.65 -10.99
CA ARG A 75 7.39 -4.53 -11.68
C ARG A 75 8.44 -3.70 -12.40
N ASP A 76 9.72 -4.05 -12.25
CA ASP A 76 10.84 -3.39 -12.94
C ASP A 76 10.86 -1.86 -12.80
N GLY A 77 10.37 -1.34 -11.67
CA GLY A 77 10.30 0.10 -11.37
C GLY A 77 9.09 0.84 -11.96
N VAL A 78 8.14 0.12 -12.58
CA VAL A 78 6.91 0.70 -13.13
C VAL A 78 5.66 0.13 -12.46
N ILE A 79 4.57 0.89 -12.52
CA ILE A 79 3.23 0.42 -12.15
C ILE A 79 2.69 -0.40 -13.33
N ALA A 80 2.58 -1.71 -13.14
CA ALA A 80 2.06 -2.63 -14.16
C ALA A 80 0.51 -2.68 -14.14
N ASP A 81 -0.10 -2.40 -12.99
CA ASP A 81 -1.55 -2.35 -12.82
C ASP A 81 -1.90 -1.21 -11.84
N PHE A 82 -2.55 -0.16 -12.36
CA PHE A 82 -2.89 1.04 -11.58
C PHE A 82 -3.98 0.77 -10.54
N GLU A 83 -5.02 0.00 -10.88
CA GLU A 83 -6.13 -0.28 -9.97
C GLU A 83 -5.67 -1.12 -8.78
N ILE A 84 -4.86 -2.15 -9.04
CA ILE A 84 -4.29 -3.01 -8.00
C ILE A 84 -3.25 -2.26 -7.16
N ALA A 85 -2.40 -1.43 -7.79
CA ALA A 85 -1.44 -0.58 -7.05
C ALA A 85 -2.17 0.40 -6.12
N GLU A 86 -3.24 1.03 -6.59
CA GLU A 86 -4.04 1.97 -5.81
C GLU A 86 -4.63 1.29 -4.57
N GLU A 87 -5.24 0.11 -4.72
CA GLU A 87 -5.80 -0.63 -3.59
C GLU A 87 -4.73 -1.12 -2.61
N MET A 88 -3.55 -1.51 -3.10
CA MET A 88 -2.39 -1.84 -2.26
C MET A 88 -1.96 -0.64 -1.40
N ILE A 89 -1.78 0.53 -2.03
CA ILE A 89 -1.36 1.76 -1.36
C ILE A 89 -2.41 2.17 -0.32
N LYS A 90 -3.70 2.18 -0.69
CA LYS A 90 -4.81 2.47 0.23
C LYS A 90 -4.81 1.50 1.42
N HIS A 91 -4.56 0.22 1.19
CA HIS A 91 -4.48 -0.78 2.25
C HIS A 91 -3.37 -0.43 3.25
N PHE A 92 -2.14 -0.20 2.76
CA PHE A 92 -1.01 0.11 3.64
C PHE A 92 -1.18 1.41 4.42
N ILE A 93 -1.71 2.47 3.77
CA ILE A 93 -2.05 3.72 4.45
C ILE A 93 -3.06 3.47 5.57
N ARG A 94 -4.16 2.74 5.30
CA ARG A 94 -5.18 2.42 6.30
C ARG A 94 -4.64 1.54 7.43
N LYS A 95 -3.68 0.65 7.14
CA LYS A 95 -3.07 -0.25 8.13
C LYS A 95 -2.22 0.51 9.14
N VAL A 96 -1.54 1.58 8.72
CA VAL A 96 -0.73 2.41 9.63
C VAL A 96 -1.49 3.58 10.23
N HIS A 97 -2.56 4.06 9.57
CA HIS A 97 -3.32 5.24 9.98
C HIS A 97 -4.41 4.89 11.00
N ASN A 98 -4.43 5.59 12.14
CA ASN A 98 -5.44 5.38 13.16
C ASN A 98 -6.74 6.14 12.80
N ARG A 99 -7.82 5.41 12.52
CA ARG A 99 -9.15 5.92 12.10
C ARG A 99 -9.79 6.99 13.00
N ARG A 100 -9.22 7.27 14.18
CA ARG A 100 -9.71 8.27 15.14
C ARG A 100 -9.23 9.69 14.85
N SER A 101 -8.31 9.88 13.90
CA SER A 101 -7.82 11.21 13.55
C SER A 101 -8.65 11.80 12.42
N PHE A 102 -9.25 12.98 12.63
CA PHE A 102 -9.83 13.82 11.57
C PHE A 102 -8.76 14.56 10.76
N ALA A 103 -7.51 14.10 10.82
CA ALA A 103 -6.38 14.72 10.15
C ALA A 103 -6.26 14.21 8.70
N SER A 104 -5.97 15.13 7.79
CA SER A 104 -5.50 14.82 6.43
C SER A 104 -3.97 14.77 6.48
N PRO A 105 -3.34 13.58 6.54
CA PRO A 105 -1.89 13.48 6.62
C PRO A 105 -1.24 13.93 5.31
N GLU A 106 -0.06 14.54 5.41
CA GLU A 106 0.80 14.72 4.26
C GLU A 106 1.50 13.38 3.93
N VAL A 107 1.51 13.02 2.64
CA VAL A 107 2.10 11.76 2.15
C VAL A 107 3.19 12.06 1.15
N ILE A 108 4.40 11.59 1.44
CA ILE A 108 5.53 11.61 0.51
C ILE A 108 5.67 10.21 -0.08
N ILE A 109 5.86 10.09 -1.39
CA ILE A 109 6.06 8.80 -2.07
C ILE A 109 7.40 8.81 -2.79
N CYS A 110 8.23 7.79 -2.55
CA CYS A 110 9.44 7.56 -3.33
C CYS A 110 9.05 6.95 -4.68
N VAL A 111 9.53 7.55 -5.77
CA VAL A 111 9.36 7.05 -7.13
C VAL A 111 10.73 6.78 -7.76
N PRO A 112 10.88 5.73 -8.59
CA PRO A 112 12.12 5.48 -9.31
C PRO A 112 12.48 6.66 -10.23
N SER A 113 13.77 6.96 -10.40
CA SER A 113 14.20 8.09 -11.23
C SER A 113 13.80 7.98 -12.71
N GLY A 114 13.53 6.76 -13.18
CA GLY A 114 13.06 6.47 -14.54
C GLY A 114 11.54 6.35 -14.68
N SER A 115 10.76 6.73 -13.65
CA SER A 115 9.31 6.76 -13.76
C SER A 115 8.88 7.83 -14.76
N THR A 116 8.14 7.45 -15.80
CA THR A 116 7.53 8.34 -16.81
C THR A 116 6.02 8.25 -16.76
#